data_AF-A6EJV2-F1
#
_entry.id   AF-A6EJV2-F1
#
_cell.length_a   1.000
_cell.length_b   1.000
_cell.length_c   1.000
_cell.angle_alpha   90.00
_cell.angle_beta   90.00
_cell.angle_gamma   90.00
#
_symmetry.space_group_name_H-M   'P 1'
#
loop_
_entity.id
_entity.type
_entity.pdbx_description
1 polymer ?
#
loop_
_entity_poly.entity_id
_entity_poly.type
_entity_poly.pdbx_seq_one_letter_code
_entity_poly.pdbx_strand_id
1 'polypeptide(L)'
;MTFYTTYKTWACLLLFSFAGSLTTGAQSRFPTLEVNTAISVTVDETDKGIVAKLTGNKTSFLKKWKRKLSFFETYDIDNDGHMDLVLNSEEHRSNHALIFLFDLESLSYKELSYPYHEFSNLIIDDKVPGVFYSYINGQEWLKFTFKNQWEIYCSAESRVLNDDELSIYLYQTRMYHLDGSIKSTKLEAFEEGNVPLLQVQVPRLRLYEQPKFRPAPAAYLEKGSKFQITALEGKEWLRIRYKNNNGEAEHFVNVSELKVDISGLTHVEAKEGLNMVMINPQNKGDEHFYFSIAMNNYSDKVFESYNGKIYLLLEDEQGSKLLYLLYRTESLKLQPQKQKNTYRSDGHETSFKPGAVLDDNAVQWDAEKAQFVIYHNDNEEEEEVSDYPYLPFFPEGLPAGKYKMSAVFIDGELSMPPVVSNPQELKFPLTKISIEVRN
;
A
#
# COMPACT_ATOMS: atom_id res chain seq x y z
N MET A 1 54.29 -47.85 67.87
CA MET A 1 54.32 -48.37 66.49
C MET A 1 53.42 -47.50 65.64
N THR A 2 54.02 -46.96 64.60
CA THR A 2 53.55 -45.94 63.65
C THR A 2 52.49 -46.48 62.69
N PHE A 3 51.41 -45.74 62.46
CA PHE A 3 50.73 -45.69 61.16
C PHE A 3 50.32 -44.24 60.86
N TYR A 4 51.09 -43.64 59.95
CA TYR A 4 50.85 -42.37 59.27
C TYR A 4 50.39 -42.69 57.84
N THR A 5 49.80 -41.71 57.14
CA THR A 5 49.39 -41.70 55.71
C THR A 5 48.14 -42.55 55.42
N THR A 6 47.05 -42.08 54.81
CA THR A 6 46.88 -41.27 53.58
C THR A 6 45.44 -40.70 53.56
N TYR A 7 45.19 -39.42 53.85
CA TYR A 7 43.85 -38.83 53.69
C TYR A 7 43.82 -37.36 53.25
N LYS A 8 44.95 -36.79 52.80
CA LYS A 8 45.02 -35.36 52.44
C LYS A 8 45.14 -35.04 50.94
N THR A 9 45.22 -36.04 50.06
CA THR A 9 45.46 -35.81 48.63
C THR A 9 44.24 -36.05 47.73
N TRP A 10 43.13 -36.55 48.27
CA TRP A 10 41.90 -36.81 47.48
C TRP A 10 40.85 -35.70 47.57
N ALA A 11 40.93 -34.80 48.56
CA ALA A 11 39.99 -33.69 48.69
C ALA A 11 40.27 -32.50 47.75
N CYS A 12 41.52 -32.35 47.26
CA CYS A 12 41.87 -31.26 46.33
C CYS A 12 41.58 -31.58 44.85
N LEU A 13 41.33 -32.85 44.49
CA LEU A 13 41.04 -33.25 43.11
C LEU A 13 39.54 -33.30 42.78
N LEU A 14 38.66 -33.27 43.78
CA LEU A 14 37.21 -33.17 43.61
C LEU A 14 36.68 -31.72 43.62
N LEU A 15 37.49 -30.76 44.07
CA LEU A 15 37.16 -29.33 44.01
C LEU A 15 37.66 -28.65 42.72
N PHE A 16 38.61 -29.25 42.00
CA PHE A 16 39.04 -28.76 40.68
C PHE A 16 38.20 -29.28 39.51
N SER A 17 37.42 -30.35 39.71
CA SER A 17 36.47 -30.87 38.71
C SER A 17 35.07 -30.24 38.79
N PHE A 18 34.81 -29.38 39.78
CA PHE A 18 33.56 -28.60 39.89
C PHE A 18 33.73 -27.08 39.66
N ALA A 19 34.97 -26.59 39.56
CA ALA A 19 35.25 -25.20 39.19
C ALA A 19 35.57 -25.01 37.69
N GLY A 20 35.57 -26.10 36.90
CA GLY A 20 35.81 -26.09 35.45
C GLY A 20 34.53 -26.01 34.58
N SER A 21 33.35 -26.00 35.19
CA SER A 21 32.05 -26.01 34.48
C SER A 21 31.14 -24.83 34.86
N LEU A 22 31.69 -23.77 35.46
CA LEU A 22 31.01 -22.49 35.66
C LEU A 22 31.47 -21.46 34.62
N THR A 23 31.53 -21.85 33.36
CA THR A 23 31.14 -20.94 32.27
C THR A 23 29.74 -21.33 31.86
N THR A 24 28.75 -20.82 32.58
CA THR A 24 27.39 -20.69 32.03
C THR A 24 27.46 -19.64 30.92
N GLY A 25 28.11 -19.98 29.81
CA GLY A 25 27.68 -19.43 28.53
C GLY A 25 26.28 -19.97 28.36
N ALA A 26 25.28 -19.08 28.36
CA ALA A 26 23.90 -19.47 28.10
C ALA A 26 23.90 -20.39 26.87
N GLN A 27 23.62 -21.67 27.09
CA GLN A 27 23.56 -22.63 26.01
C GLN A 27 22.38 -22.21 25.15
N SER A 28 22.59 -22.10 23.85
CA SER A 28 21.52 -21.76 22.94
C SER A 28 20.33 -22.68 23.16
N ARG A 29 19.12 -22.12 23.12
CA ARG A 29 17.89 -22.93 23.14
C ARG A 29 17.69 -23.71 21.83
N PHE A 30 18.47 -23.36 20.81
CA PHE A 30 18.37 -23.86 19.47
C PHE A 30 19.54 -24.80 19.17
N PRO A 31 19.33 -25.91 18.43
CA PRO A 31 20.43 -26.77 17.99
C PRO A 31 21.52 -26.01 17.21
N THR A 32 22.68 -26.64 17.10
CA THR A 32 23.68 -26.24 16.11
C THR A 32 23.37 -26.94 14.79
N LEU A 33 23.26 -26.20 13.69
CA LEU A 33 23.00 -26.72 12.35
C LEU A 33 24.23 -26.54 11.45
N GLU A 34 24.36 -27.40 10.44
CA GLU A 34 25.44 -27.29 9.45
C GLU A 34 25.09 -26.22 8.41
N VAL A 35 26.04 -25.32 8.14
CA VAL A 35 25.99 -24.38 7.01
C VAL A 35 26.64 -25.02 5.79
N ASN A 36 27.78 -25.68 6.00
CA ASN A 36 28.45 -26.55 5.04
C ASN A 36 29.37 -27.52 5.80
N THR A 37 30.21 -28.28 5.09
CA THR A 37 31.11 -29.29 5.68
C THR A 37 32.14 -28.75 6.69
N ALA A 38 32.40 -27.44 6.70
CA ALA A 38 33.38 -26.78 7.57
C ALA A 38 32.75 -25.79 8.56
N ILE A 39 31.53 -25.32 8.30
CA ILE A 39 30.87 -24.24 9.04
C ILE A 39 29.56 -24.74 9.62
N SER A 40 29.35 -24.45 10.89
CA SER A 40 28.11 -24.68 11.62
C SER A 40 27.62 -23.38 12.21
N VAL A 41 26.32 -23.29 12.45
CA VAL A 41 25.64 -22.10 12.97
C VAL A 41 24.75 -22.47 14.14
N THR A 42 24.72 -21.59 15.14
CA THR A 42 23.74 -21.61 16.23
C THR A 42 23.13 -20.23 16.34
N VAL A 43 21.81 -20.14 16.49
CA VAL A 43 21.09 -18.87 16.61
C VAL A 43 20.77 -18.60 18.07
N ASP A 44 21.04 -17.39 18.54
CA ASP A 44 20.74 -16.96 19.90
C ASP A 44 19.92 -15.68 19.93
N GLU A 45 19.07 -15.57 20.94
CA GLU A 45 18.40 -14.33 21.28
C GLU A 45 19.14 -13.64 22.42
N THR A 46 19.31 -12.34 22.28
CA THR A 46 19.96 -11.47 23.26
C THR A 46 19.08 -10.25 23.51
N ASP A 47 19.38 -9.49 24.56
CA ASP A 47 18.69 -8.23 24.86
C ASP A 47 18.74 -7.20 23.70
N LYS A 48 19.70 -7.36 22.78
CA LYS A 48 19.87 -6.48 21.62
C LYS A 48 19.19 -7.00 20.35
N GLY A 49 18.75 -8.26 20.33
CA GLY A 49 18.18 -8.92 19.16
C GLY A 49 18.76 -10.32 18.91
N ILE A 50 18.62 -10.79 17.68
CA ILE A 50 19.05 -12.14 17.26
C ILE A 50 20.50 -12.08 16.75
N VAL A 51 21.29 -13.09 17.12
CA VAL A 51 22.66 -13.28 16.65
C VAL A 51 22.86 -14.70 16.12
N ALA A 52 23.70 -14.85 15.09
CA ALA A 52 24.19 -16.14 14.61
C ALA A 52 25.64 -16.33 15.08
N LYS A 53 25.91 -17.45 15.76
CA LYS A 53 27.24 -17.88 16.17
C LYS A 53 27.73 -18.96 15.21
N LEU A 54 28.81 -18.66 14.50
CA LEU A 54 29.45 -19.55 13.54
C LEU A 54 30.61 -20.32 14.19
N THR A 55 31.02 -21.43 13.58
CA THR A 55 32.23 -22.19 13.97
C THR A 55 33.42 -21.26 14.22
N GLY A 56 34.12 -21.45 15.33
CA GLY A 56 35.26 -20.61 15.73
C GLY A 56 34.89 -19.36 16.55
N ASN A 57 33.70 -19.32 17.16
CA ASN A 57 33.18 -18.23 18.01
C ASN A 57 32.96 -16.89 17.29
N LYS A 58 32.89 -16.88 15.95
CA LYS A 58 32.51 -15.68 15.21
C LYS A 58 31.01 -15.43 15.42
N THR A 59 30.66 -14.24 15.89
CA THR A 59 29.25 -13.85 16.13
C THR A 59 28.84 -12.80 15.10
N SER A 60 27.78 -13.08 14.34
CA SER A 60 27.13 -12.15 13.42
C SER A 60 25.84 -11.62 14.04
N PHE A 61 25.65 -10.31 14.08
CA PHE A 61 24.39 -9.72 14.50
C PHE A 61 23.41 -9.78 13.31
N LEU A 62 22.25 -10.41 13.51
CA LEU A 62 21.27 -10.59 12.45
C LEU A 62 20.31 -9.40 12.38
N LYS A 63 19.54 -9.19 13.46
CA LYS A 63 18.48 -8.19 13.48
C LYS A 63 18.15 -7.78 14.91
N LYS A 64 17.81 -6.50 15.10
CA LYS A 64 17.17 -6.06 16.34
C LYS A 64 15.79 -6.71 16.42
N TRP A 65 15.59 -7.50 17.45
CA TRP A 65 14.39 -8.31 17.60
C TRP A 65 13.98 -8.33 19.06
N LYS A 66 12.68 -8.23 19.33
CA LYS A 66 12.13 -8.21 20.70
C LYS A 66 11.19 -9.38 20.99
N ARG A 67 10.83 -10.14 19.95
CA ARG A 67 9.87 -11.23 20.04
C ARG A 67 10.60 -12.54 20.26
N LYS A 68 9.90 -13.54 20.76
CA LYS A 68 10.46 -14.87 20.93
C LYS A 68 10.36 -15.64 19.61
N LEU A 69 11.48 -16.13 19.10
CA LEU A 69 11.51 -17.08 17.99
C LEU A 69 10.81 -18.39 18.38
N SER A 70 10.20 -19.06 17.43
CA SER A 70 9.52 -20.34 17.69
C SER A 70 10.33 -21.51 17.18
N PHE A 71 10.88 -21.36 15.97
CA PHE A 71 11.84 -22.28 15.42
C PHE A 71 12.83 -21.55 14.51
N PHE A 72 13.92 -22.25 14.19
CA PHE A 72 14.82 -21.88 13.12
C PHE A 72 15.18 -23.14 12.34
N GLU A 73 15.33 -22.98 11.03
CA GLU A 73 15.71 -24.02 10.09
C GLU A 73 16.76 -23.49 9.13
N THR A 74 17.41 -24.41 8.44
CA THR A 74 18.45 -24.12 7.45
C THR A 74 18.07 -24.70 6.10
N TYR A 75 18.15 -23.87 5.07
CA TYR A 75 17.86 -24.22 3.68
C TYR A 75 18.89 -23.55 2.78
N ASP A 76 19.29 -24.18 1.69
CA ASP A 76 20.06 -23.51 0.63
C ASP A 76 19.05 -22.82 -0.31
N ILE A 77 18.62 -21.61 0.05
CA ILE A 77 17.47 -20.94 -0.59
C ILE A 77 17.91 -20.31 -1.91
N ASP A 78 19.10 -19.75 -1.98
CA ASP A 78 19.66 -19.16 -3.19
C ASP A 78 20.47 -20.13 -4.06
N ASN A 79 20.63 -21.38 -3.59
CA ASN A 79 21.33 -22.47 -4.25
C ASN A 79 22.80 -22.11 -4.52
N ASP A 80 23.47 -21.49 -3.52
CA ASP A 80 24.89 -21.20 -3.53
C ASP A 80 25.78 -22.33 -2.97
N GLY A 81 25.16 -23.38 -2.40
CA GLY A 81 25.84 -24.50 -1.75
C GLY A 81 26.12 -24.29 -0.26
N HIS A 82 25.56 -23.25 0.33
CA HIS A 82 25.59 -22.94 1.75
C HIS A 82 24.19 -22.83 2.31
N MET A 83 24.00 -23.25 3.56
CA MET A 83 22.69 -23.14 4.17
C MET A 83 22.43 -21.74 4.73
N ASP A 84 21.34 -21.15 4.26
CA ASP A 84 20.72 -19.93 4.75
C ASP A 84 19.88 -20.19 6.01
N LEU A 85 19.54 -19.12 6.72
CA LEU A 85 18.70 -19.20 7.92
C LEU A 85 17.26 -18.78 7.61
N VAL A 86 16.32 -19.61 8.04
CA VAL A 86 14.89 -19.26 8.12
C VAL A 86 14.47 -19.27 9.58
N LEU A 87 14.08 -18.10 10.10
CA LEU A 87 13.65 -17.94 11.49
C LEU A 87 12.16 -17.60 11.52
N ASN A 88 11.40 -18.16 12.46
CA ASN A 88 9.97 -17.87 12.62
C ASN A 88 9.61 -17.43 14.05
N SER A 89 8.47 -16.77 14.22
CA SER A 89 7.90 -16.30 15.49
C SER A 89 6.39 -16.57 15.57
N GLU A 90 5.94 -17.31 16.58
CA GLU A 90 4.53 -17.67 16.84
C GLU A 90 3.63 -16.49 17.29
N GLU A 91 4.18 -15.33 17.62
CA GLU A 91 3.39 -14.19 18.11
C GLU A 91 2.48 -13.52 17.04
N HIS A 92 2.52 -13.97 15.78
CA HIS A 92 1.63 -13.52 14.70
C HIS A 92 0.66 -14.64 14.28
N ARG A 93 -0.58 -14.28 13.92
CA ARG A 93 -1.58 -15.24 13.39
C ARG A 93 -1.15 -15.89 12.07
N SER A 94 -0.22 -15.26 11.35
CA SER A 94 0.47 -15.77 10.17
C SER A 94 1.92 -16.08 10.54
N ASN A 95 2.44 -17.25 10.15
CA ASN A 95 3.81 -17.71 10.47
C ASN A 95 4.87 -16.81 9.81
N HIS A 96 5.13 -15.63 10.37
CA HIS A 96 6.11 -14.67 9.86
C HIS A 96 7.51 -15.30 9.88
N ALA A 97 8.11 -15.39 8.70
CA ALA A 97 9.45 -15.89 8.48
C ALA A 97 10.44 -14.75 8.18
N LEU A 98 11.61 -14.80 8.80
CA LEU A 98 12.77 -13.99 8.48
C LEU A 98 13.76 -14.88 7.73
N ILE A 99 14.23 -14.42 6.56
CA ILE A 99 15.22 -15.13 5.76
C ILE A 99 16.55 -14.38 5.84
N PHE A 100 17.63 -15.09 6.14
CA PHE A 100 18.98 -14.55 6.11
C PHE A 100 19.89 -15.39 5.23
N LEU A 101 20.44 -14.77 4.20
CA LEU A 101 21.33 -15.43 3.24
C LEU A 101 22.76 -15.47 3.76
N PHE A 102 23.42 -16.61 3.65
CA PHE A 102 24.82 -16.75 4.08
C PHE A 102 25.77 -16.12 3.07
N ASP A 103 26.73 -15.33 3.55
CA ASP A 103 27.80 -14.78 2.72
C ASP A 103 29.13 -15.42 3.14
N LEU A 104 29.70 -16.24 2.27
CA LEU A 104 30.95 -16.94 2.51
C LEU A 104 32.14 -15.98 2.63
N GLU A 105 32.19 -14.89 1.85
CA GLU A 105 33.33 -13.97 1.85
C GLU A 105 33.40 -13.20 3.16
N SER A 106 32.25 -12.70 3.62
CA SER A 106 32.17 -11.97 4.88
C SER A 106 31.98 -12.89 6.08
N LEU A 107 31.76 -14.20 5.88
CA LEU A 107 31.34 -15.19 6.88
C LEU A 107 30.27 -14.59 7.81
N SER A 108 29.20 -14.11 7.20
CA SER A 108 28.10 -13.42 7.88
C SER A 108 26.77 -13.74 7.21
N TYR A 109 25.70 -13.10 7.69
CA TYR A 109 24.36 -13.31 7.18
C TYR A 109 23.75 -11.97 6.81
N LYS A 110 23.09 -11.90 5.66
CA LYS A 110 22.37 -10.72 5.21
C LYS A 110 20.87 -11.01 5.22
N GLU A 111 20.11 -10.15 5.91
CA GLU A 111 18.66 -10.24 5.88
C GLU A 111 18.16 -10.02 4.46
N LEU A 112 17.38 -10.97 3.98
CA LEU A 112 16.58 -10.79 2.79
C LEU A 112 15.38 -9.91 3.13
N SER A 113 15.31 -8.73 2.52
CA SER A 113 14.19 -7.80 2.67
C SER A 113 13.39 -7.67 1.39
N TYR A 114 12.07 -7.54 1.54
CA TYR A 114 11.13 -7.27 0.46
C TYR A 114 10.29 -6.04 0.81
N PRO A 115 10.05 -5.08 -0.12
CA PRO A 115 9.36 -3.83 0.21
C PRO A 115 7.95 -4.04 0.73
N TYR A 116 7.55 -3.24 1.73
CA TYR A 116 6.17 -3.09 2.22
C TYR A 116 5.49 -4.36 2.76
N HIS A 117 6.22 -5.47 2.89
CA HIS A 117 5.66 -6.78 3.20
C HIS A 117 6.63 -7.64 4.04
N GLU A 118 6.06 -8.55 4.84
CA GLU A 118 6.78 -9.56 5.61
C GLU A 118 6.60 -10.93 4.93
N PHE A 119 7.62 -11.79 4.92
CA PHE A 119 7.45 -13.16 4.43
C PHE A 119 6.64 -13.96 5.44
N SER A 120 5.72 -14.80 4.97
CA SER A 120 4.96 -15.70 5.83
C SER A 120 4.63 -17.00 5.10
N ASN A 121 4.49 -18.09 5.87
CA ASN A 121 4.19 -19.42 5.33
C ASN A 121 5.11 -19.78 4.14
N LEU A 122 6.43 -19.83 4.36
CA LEU A 122 7.38 -20.13 3.30
C LEU A 122 7.25 -21.56 2.78
N ILE A 123 7.34 -21.73 1.47
CA ILE A 123 7.52 -23.03 0.81
C ILE A 123 8.79 -22.93 -0.05
N ILE A 124 9.84 -23.65 0.35
CA ILE A 124 11.04 -23.78 -0.48
C ILE A 124 10.78 -24.89 -1.52
N ASP A 125 11.01 -24.60 -2.80
CA ASP A 125 10.80 -25.58 -3.89
C ASP A 125 12.01 -26.51 -3.97
N ASP A 126 11.81 -27.78 -3.62
CA ASP A 126 12.85 -28.81 -3.63
C ASP A 126 13.21 -29.32 -5.03
N LYS A 127 12.39 -29.00 -6.05
CA LYS A 127 12.58 -29.44 -7.44
C LYS A 127 13.24 -28.38 -8.31
N VAL A 128 13.04 -27.11 -7.99
CA VAL A 128 13.61 -25.99 -8.73
C VAL A 128 14.53 -25.20 -7.80
N PRO A 129 15.85 -25.42 -7.88
CA PRO A 129 16.79 -24.73 -7.01
C PRO A 129 16.70 -23.21 -7.14
N GLY A 130 16.85 -22.50 -6.03
CA GLY A 130 16.75 -21.04 -6.02
C GLY A 130 15.31 -20.52 -6.06
N VAL A 131 14.29 -21.37 -5.91
CA VAL A 131 12.87 -20.97 -5.93
C VAL A 131 12.23 -21.18 -4.58
N PHE A 132 11.50 -20.16 -4.13
CA PHE A 132 10.64 -20.29 -2.96
C PHE A 132 9.35 -19.50 -3.16
N TYR A 133 8.34 -19.85 -2.38
CA TYR A 133 7.05 -19.19 -2.34
C TYR A 133 6.83 -18.61 -0.95
N SER A 134 6.25 -17.43 -0.88
CA SER A 134 5.80 -16.83 0.37
C SER A 134 4.36 -16.40 0.23
N TYR A 135 3.58 -16.67 1.26
CA TYR A 135 2.30 -16.04 1.43
C TYR A 135 2.53 -14.63 1.96
N ILE A 136 1.95 -13.62 1.33
CA ILE A 136 2.10 -12.22 1.75
C ILE A 136 0.77 -11.69 2.24
N ASN A 137 0.78 -11.08 3.43
CA ASN A 137 -0.34 -10.40 4.07
C ASN A 137 -1.66 -11.19 4.17
N GLY A 138 -1.62 -12.52 4.05
CA GLY A 138 -2.84 -13.31 4.11
C GLY A 138 -3.65 -13.32 2.80
N GLN A 139 -3.09 -12.87 1.68
CA GLN A 139 -3.85 -12.63 0.44
C GLN A 139 -3.35 -13.49 -0.72
N GLU A 140 -2.04 -13.50 -1.00
CA GLU A 140 -1.51 -14.14 -2.21
C GLU A 140 -0.19 -14.88 -1.98
N TRP A 141 0.00 -15.94 -2.78
CA TRP A 141 1.26 -16.66 -2.86
C TRP A 141 2.15 -16.03 -3.93
N LEU A 142 3.24 -15.39 -3.50
CA LEU A 142 4.25 -14.86 -4.41
C LEU A 142 5.36 -15.89 -4.63
N LYS A 143 5.76 -16.06 -5.90
CA LYS A 143 6.92 -16.85 -6.29
C LYS A 143 8.15 -15.97 -6.37
N PHE A 144 9.21 -16.41 -5.70
CA PHE A 144 10.53 -15.79 -5.71
C PHE A 144 11.53 -16.71 -6.40
N THR A 145 12.48 -16.15 -7.13
CA THR A 145 13.53 -16.90 -7.81
C THR A 145 14.85 -16.15 -7.72
N PHE A 146 15.92 -16.82 -7.31
CA PHE A 146 17.24 -16.24 -7.30
C PHE A 146 17.85 -16.21 -8.71
N LYS A 147 18.49 -15.09 -9.04
CA LYS A 147 19.30 -14.95 -10.25
C LYS A 147 20.72 -14.55 -9.84
N ASN A 148 21.69 -15.41 -10.14
CA ASN A 148 23.11 -15.20 -9.85
C ASN A 148 23.43 -14.95 -8.36
N GLN A 149 22.82 -15.69 -7.42
CA GLN A 149 23.08 -15.67 -5.96
C GLN A 149 22.78 -14.33 -5.22
N TRP A 150 22.66 -13.20 -5.93
CA TRP A 150 22.56 -11.87 -5.32
C TRP A 150 21.37 -11.05 -5.80
N GLU A 151 20.41 -11.67 -6.49
CA GLU A 151 19.24 -10.98 -7.02
C GLU A 151 18.01 -11.84 -6.83
N ILE A 152 16.89 -11.23 -6.43
CA ILE A 152 15.63 -11.92 -6.25
C ILE A 152 14.62 -11.39 -7.23
N TYR A 153 14.18 -12.30 -8.07
CA TYR A 153 13.06 -12.15 -8.94
C TYR A 153 11.79 -12.47 -8.17
N CYS A 154 10.96 -11.47 -7.87
CA CYS A 154 9.58 -11.71 -7.49
C CYS A 154 8.75 -11.74 -8.78
N SER A 155 8.29 -12.91 -9.18
CA SER A 155 7.53 -13.04 -10.44
C SER A 155 6.08 -12.56 -10.32
N ALA A 156 5.66 -12.13 -9.12
CA ALA A 156 4.25 -12.18 -8.75
C ALA A 156 3.69 -10.87 -8.19
N GLU A 157 4.45 -9.78 -8.13
CA GLU A 157 3.85 -8.45 -8.02
C GLU A 157 3.26 -8.03 -9.38
N SER A 158 2.26 -8.79 -9.81
CA SER A 158 1.47 -8.49 -10.98
C SER A 158 0.49 -7.39 -10.67
N ARG A 159 0.74 -6.20 -11.20
CA ARG A 159 -0.28 -5.16 -11.22
C ARG A 159 -0.92 -5.10 -12.58
N VAL A 160 -2.25 -5.23 -12.58
CA VAL A 160 -3.06 -5.02 -13.77
C VAL A 160 -3.64 -3.62 -13.69
N LEU A 161 -3.25 -2.76 -14.64
CA LEU A 161 -4.07 -1.60 -14.95
C LEU A 161 -5.12 -2.09 -15.93
N ASN A 162 -6.35 -2.27 -15.44
CA ASN A 162 -7.53 -2.46 -16.27
C ASN A 162 -8.36 -1.18 -16.21
N ASP A 163 -8.41 -0.48 -17.34
CA ASP A 163 -9.34 0.62 -17.54
C ASP A 163 -10.01 0.45 -18.91
N ASP A 164 -11.19 -0.18 -18.89
CA ASP A 164 -11.98 -0.49 -20.09
C ASP A 164 -12.30 0.76 -20.93
N GLU A 165 -12.57 1.89 -20.26
CA GLU A 165 -12.86 3.17 -20.91
C GLU A 165 -11.63 3.73 -21.65
N LEU A 166 -10.41 3.48 -21.17
CA LEU A 166 -9.17 3.81 -21.89
C LEU A 166 -8.71 2.69 -22.83
N SER A 167 -9.34 1.52 -22.75
CA SER A 167 -8.89 0.27 -23.39
C SER A 167 -7.43 -0.05 -23.03
N ILE A 168 -7.04 0.17 -21.77
CA ILE A 168 -5.70 -0.12 -21.27
C ILE A 168 -5.76 -1.38 -20.41
N TYR A 169 -5.07 -2.43 -20.87
CA TYR A 169 -4.86 -3.68 -20.14
C TYR A 169 -3.37 -3.95 -20.07
N LEU A 170 -2.74 -3.50 -19.00
CA LEU A 170 -1.29 -3.62 -18.81
C LEU A 170 -0.96 -4.46 -17.60
N TYR A 171 -0.03 -5.38 -17.78
CA TYR A 171 0.58 -6.18 -16.73
C TYR A 171 1.96 -5.63 -16.41
N GLN A 172 2.23 -5.39 -15.13
CA GLN A 172 3.55 -5.01 -14.64
C GLN A 172 4.18 -6.13 -13.83
N THR A 173 5.43 -6.47 -14.13
CA THR A 173 6.30 -7.29 -13.27
C THR A 173 7.48 -6.48 -12.78
N ARG A 174 7.93 -6.69 -11.54
CA ARG A 174 9.09 -6.03 -10.95
C ARG A 174 10.16 -7.03 -10.55
N MET A 175 11.42 -6.67 -10.76
CA MET A 175 12.59 -7.38 -10.25
C MET A 175 13.23 -6.55 -9.15
N TYR A 176 13.75 -7.22 -8.12
CA TYR A 176 14.29 -6.57 -6.93
C TYR A 176 15.75 -6.94 -6.68
N HIS A 177 16.49 -6.01 -6.06
CA HIS A 177 17.75 -6.30 -5.39
C HIS A 177 17.48 -6.96 -4.03
N LEU A 178 18.51 -7.59 -3.42
CA LEU A 178 18.37 -8.23 -2.08
C LEU A 178 17.99 -7.27 -0.95
N ASP A 179 18.25 -5.98 -1.12
CA ASP A 179 17.85 -4.94 -0.16
C ASP A 179 16.40 -4.46 -0.36
N GLY A 180 15.68 -5.06 -1.30
CA GLY A 180 14.32 -4.71 -1.66
C GLY A 180 14.20 -3.56 -2.66
N SER A 181 15.28 -2.91 -3.09
CA SER A 181 15.17 -1.84 -4.10
C SER A 181 14.77 -2.41 -5.48
N ILE A 182 13.96 -1.68 -6.24
CA ILE A 182 13.51 -2.12 -7.58
C ILE A 182 14.70 -2.06 -8.54
N LYS A 183 15.08 -3.23 -9.08
CA LYS A 183 16.12 -3.37 -10.11
C LYS A 183 15.58 -3.03 -11.51
N SER A 184 14.41 -3.57 -11.85
CA SER A 184 13.79 -3.32 -13.17
C SER A 184 12.29 -3.55 -13.14
N THR A 185 11.60 -2.81 -13.99
CA THR A 185 10.16 -2.96 -14.23
C THR A 185 9.95 -3.42 -15.66
N LYS A 186 9.15 -4.47 -15.86
CA LYS A 186 8.68 -4.91 -17.16
C LYS A 186 7.19 -4.63 -17.27
N LEU A 187 6.77 -3.99 -18.35
CA LEU A 187 5.37 -3.84 -18.70
C LEU A 187 5.07 -4.67 -19.94
N GLU A 188 3.94 -5.34 -19.92
CA GLU A 188 3.43 -6.16 -21.01
C GLU A 188 1.97 -5.78 -21.26
N ALA A 189 1.56 -5.78 -22.53
CA ALA A 189 0.14 -5.74 -22.86
C ALA A 189 -0.47 -7.11 -22.55
N PHE A 190 -1.74 -7.13 -22.14
CA PHE A 190 -2.45 -8.37 -21.83
C PHE A 190 -2.55 -9.32 -23.04
N GLU A 191 -2.75 -8.75 -24.24
CA GLU A 191 -2.59 -9.49 -25.50
C GLU A 191 -1.12 -9.46 -25.90
N GLU A 192 -0.47 -10.63 -26.06
CA GLU A 192 0.95 -10.80 -26.39
C GLU A 192 1.45 -9.74 -27.39
N GLY A 193 2.07 -8.67 -26.87
CA GLY A 193 2.29 -7.47 -27.67
C GLY A 193 3.10 -6.39 -26.95
N ASN A 194 3.53 -5.40 -27.74
CA ASN A 194 4.22 -4.23 -27.22
C ASN A 194 3.23 -3.33 -26.45
N VAL A 195 3.70 -2.71 -25.35
CA VAL A 195 2.93 -1.68 -24.65
C VAL A 195 2.50 -0.59 -25.64
N PRO A 196 1.19 -0.30 -25.77
CA PRO A 196 0.68 0.60 -26.79
C PRO A 196 1.18 2.03 -26.60
N LEU A 197 1.35 2.72 -27.72
CA LEU A 197 1.56 4.16 -27.74
C LEU A 197 0.20 4.86 -27.66
N LEU A 198 -0.05 5.54 -26.54
CA LEU A 198 -1.30 6.23 -26.25
C LEU A 198 -1.25 7.68 -26.72
N GLN A 199 -2.43 8.30 -26.78
CA GLN A 199 -2.61 9.69 -27.17
C GLN A 199 -3.42 10.44 -26.11
N VAL A 200 -3.00 11.65 -25.78
CA VAL A 200 -3.69 12.52 -24.81
C VAL A 200 -5.07 12.91 -25.37
N GLN A 201 -6.13 12.62 -24.60
CA GLN A 201 -7.52 12.88 -25.00
C GLN A 201 -8.10 14.18 -24.43
N VAL A 202 -7.61 14.60 -23.26
CA VAL A 202 -7.96 15.86 -22.60
C VAL A 202 -7.22 17.05 -23.24
N PRO A 203 -7.74 18.29 -23.14
CA PRO A 203 -7.05 19.49 -23.63
C PRO A 203 -5.62 19.59 -23.11
N ARG A 204 -5.42 19.41 -21.80
CA ARG A 204 -4.11 19.44 -21.14
C ARG A 204 -3.98 18.35 -20.09
N LEU A 205 -3.06 17.42 -20.33
CA LEU A 205 -2.67 16.40 -19.35
C LEU A 205 -1.48 16.91 -18.55
N ARG A 206 -1.62 17.04 -17.23
CA ARG A 206 -0.56 17.56 -16.37
C ARG A 206 0.54 16.54 -16.15
N LEU A 207 1.77 17.02 -16.00
CA LEU A 207 2.95 16.18 -15.84
C LEU A 207 3.66 16.43 -14.51
N TYR A 208 3.82 15.38 -13.72
CA TYR A 208 4.36 15.47 -12.37
C TYR A 208 5.79 14.91 -12.30
N GLU A 209 6.62 15.51 -11.46
CA GLU A 209 7.99 15.05 -11.19
C GLU A 209 8.04 13.87 -10.20
N GLN A 210 6.97 13.70 -9.40
CA GLN A 210 6.82 12.61 -8.44
C GLN A 210 5.35 12.14 -8.45
N PRO A 211 5.07 10.85 -8.14
CA PRO A 211 3.72 10.32 -8.03
C PRO A 211 3.07 10.77 -6.72
N LYS A 212 2.94 12.09 -6.54
CA LYS A 212 2.43 12.73 -5.33
C LYS A 212 1.50 13.85 -5.71
N PHE A 213 0.45 13.98 -4.93
CA PHE A 213 -0.55 15.02 -5.08
C PHE A 213 -0.03 16.35 -4.49
N ARG A 214 0.91 16.96 -5.20
CA ARG A 214 1.41 18.30 -4.91
C ARG A 214 0.84 19.30 -5.91
N PRO A 215 0.38 20.47 -5.45
CA PRO A 215 -0.04 21.52 -6.35
C PRO A 215 1.17 22.06 -7.15
N ALA A 216 0.90 22.27 -8.44
CA ALA A 216 1.77 22.76 -9.51
C ALA A 216 2.76 21.76 -10.15
N PRO A 217 2.36 21.13 -11.27
CA PRO A 217 3.29 20.80 -12.34
C PRO A 217 3.54 22.01 -13.24
N ALA A 218 4.81 22.31 -13.55
CA ALA A 218 5.18 23.38 -14.47
C ALA A 218 4.95 23.03 -15.96
N ALA A 219 4.48 21.81 -16.25
CA ALA A 219 4.39 21.26 -17.60
C ALA A 219 3.11 20.45 -17.83
N TYR A 220 2.70 20.39 -19.09
CA TYR A 220 1.56 19.60 -19.56
C TYR A 220 1.85 19.04 -20.96
N LEU A 221 1.10 18.00 -21.33
CA LEU A 221 0.94 17.57 -22.72
C LEU A 221 -0.39 18.07 -23.26
N GLU A 222 -0.36 18.66 -24.46
CA GLU A 222 -1.57 19.07 -25.16
C GLU A 222 -2.29 17.86 -25.75
N LYS A 223 -3.60 17.99 -25.96
CA LYS A 223 -4.41 17.01 -26.68
C LYS A 223 -3.74 16.57 -27.97
N GLY A 224 -3.73 15.26 -28.21
CA GLY A 224 -3.13 14.68 -29.40
C GLY A 224 -1.65 14.32 -29.27
N SER A 225 -0.97 14.76 -28.19
CA SER A 225 0.40 14.33 -27.87
C SER A 225 0.44 12.82 -27.62
N LYS A 226 1.52 12.16 -28.06
CA LYS A 226 1.69 10.71 -27.89
C LYS A 226 2.62 10.41 -26.71
N PHE A 227 2.31 9.35 -25.96
CA PHE A 227 3.11 8.88 -24.84
C PHE A 227 3.00 7.36 -24.69
N GLN A 228 3.98 6.75 -24.03
CA GLN A 228 4.00 5.34 -23.68
C GLN A 228 3.99 5.22 -22.15
N ILE A 229 3.22 4.29 -21.59
CA ILE A 229 3.28 3.98 -20.16
C ILE A 229 4.53 3.12 -19.92
N THR A 230 5.35 3.49 -18.94
CA THR A 230 6.62 2.80 -18.60
C THR A 230 6.62 2.18 -17.21
N ALA A 231 5.75 2.63 -16.31
CA ALA A 231 5.48 1.95 -15.04
C ALA A 231 4.11 2.33 -14.46
N LEU A 232 3.55 1.42 -13.66
CA LEU A 232 2.46 1.64 -12.71
C LEU A 232 3.06 1.95 -11.34
N GLU A 233 2.66 3.06 -10.73
CA GLU A 233 3.20 3.59 -9.47
C GLU A 233 2.06 3.88 -8.49
N GLY A 234 2.04 3.19 -7.35
CA GLY A 234 0.86 3.26 -6.48
C GLY A 234 -0.42 2.77 -7.19
N LYS A 235 -1.59 3.21 -6.71
CA LYS A 235 -2.89 2.84 -7.29
C LYS A 235 -3.34 3.77 -8.42
N GLU A 236 -2.84 5.01 -8.45
CA GLU A 236 -3.41 6.09 -9.27
C GLU A 236 -2.39 6.78 -10.18
N TRP A 237 -1.11 6.39 -10.13
CA TRP A 237 -0.05 7.06 -10.89
C TRP A 237 0.55 6.16 -11.95
N LEU A 238 0.80 6.76 -13.11
CA LEU A 238 1.50 6.14 -14.22
C LEU A 238 2.75 6.93 -14.50
N ARG A 239 3.88 6.24 -14.64
CA ARG A 239 5.06 6.81 -15.27
C ARG A 239 4.89 6.72 -16.78
N ILE A 240 5.09 7.83 -17.48
CA ILE A 240 4.98 7.90 -18.93
C ILE A 240 6.27 8.39 -19.56
N ARG A 241 6.56 7.93 -20.78
CA ARG A 241 7.61 8.42 -21.66
C ARG A 241 7.00 9.10 -22.87
N TYR A 242 7.51 10.26 -23.24
CA TYR A 242 7.03 11.03 -24.38
C TYR A 242 8.16 11.82 -25.02
N LYS A 243 7.94 12.29 -26.26
CA LYS A 243 8.89 13.13 -26.99
C LYS A 243 8.53 14.61 -26.83
N ASN A 244 9.51 15.43 -26.48
CA ASN A 244 9.41 16.88 -26.46
C ASN A 244 10.50 17.51 -27.35
N ASN A 245 10.60 18.85 -27.34
CA ASN A 245 11.57 19.60 -28.14
C ASN A 245 13.04 19.31 -27.78
N ASN A 246 13.30 18.77 -26.58
CA ASN A 246 14.62 18.46 -26.05
C ASN A 246 14.97 16.96 -26.15
N GLY A 247 14.09 16.13 -26.72
CA GLY A 247 14.28 14.68 -26.84
C GLY A 247 13.19 13.88 -26.13
N GLU A 248 13.54 12.70 -25.63
CA GLU A 248 12.64 11.90 -24.80
C GLU A 248 12.66 12.39 -23.34
N ALA A 249 11.49 12.43 -22.71
CA ALA A 249 11.33 12.79 -21.30
C ALA A 249 10.40 11.78 -20.62
N GLU A 250 10.54 11.65 -19.30
CA GLU A 250 9.69 10.80 -18.47
C GLU A 250 9.14 11.57 -17.28
N HIS A 251 7.82 11.56 -17.11
CA HIS A 251 7.10 12.20 -16.01
C HIS A 251 5.97 11.28 -15.52
N PHE A 252 5.35 11.63 -14.41
CA PHE A 252 4.19 10.93 -13.86
C PHE A 252 2.89 11.62 -14.28
N VAL A 253 1.84 10.84 -14.47
CA VAL A 253 0.47 11.32 -14.70
C VAL A 253 -0.48 10.55 -13.79
N ASN A 254 -1.55 11.20 -13.37
CA ASN A 254 -2.60 10.54 -12.62
C ASN A 254 -3.62 9.91 -13.60
N VAL A 255 -4.08 8.68 -13.31
CA VAL A 255 -5.01 7.93 -14.16
C VAL A 255 -6.30 8.72 -14.41
N SER A 256 -6.85 9.39 -13.39
CA SER A 256 -8.10 10.16 -13.49
C SER A 256 -7.97 11.38 -14.42
N GLU A 257 -6.77 11.96 -14.51
CA GLU A 257 -6.51 13.11 -15.38
C GLU A 257 -6.36 12.73 -16.86
N LEU A 258 -6.26 11.44 -17.19
CA LEU A 258 -6.22 10.99 -18.60
C LEU A 258 -7.53 11.25 -19.34
N LYS A 259 -8.65 11.30 -18.60
CA LYS A 259 -10.01 11.39 -19.12
C LYS A 259 -10.67 12.74 -18.85
N VAL A 260 -10.28 13.37 -17.74
CA VAL A 260 -11.00 14.51 -17.19
C VAL A 260 -10.11 15.74 -17.25
N ASP A 261 -10.60 16.78 -17.94
CA ASP A 261 -10.04 18.12 -17.82
C ASP A 261 -10.46 18.75 -16.49
N ILE A 262 -9.71 18.40 -15.47
CA ILE A 262 -9.80 18.95 -14.12
C ILE A 262 -9.76 20.48 -14.06
N SER A 263 -9.14 21.16 -15.03
CA SER A 263 -9.04 22.62 -15.02
C SER A 263 -10.42 23.24 -15.26
N GLY A 264 -11.22 22.59 -16.10
CA GLY A 264 -12.60 22.95 -16.42
C GLY A 264 -13.64 22.52 -15.37
N LEU A 265 -13.29 21.66 -14.41
CA LEU A 265 -14.21 21.24 -13.37
C LEU A 265 -14.58 22.42 -12.47
N THR A 266 -15.83 22.85 -12.54
CA THR A 266 -16.37 23.95 -11.77
C THR A 266 -17.81 23.64 -11.37
N HIS A 267 -18.21 24.08 -10.19
CA HIS A 267 -19.59 23.92 -9.76
C HIS A 267 -20.52 24.80 -10.61
N VAL A 268 -21.53 24.18 -11.18
CA VAL A 268 -22.66 24.86 -11.83
C VAL A 268 -23.93 24.26 -11.26
N GLU A 269 -24.71 25.05 -10.53
CA GLU A 269 -26.01 24.60 -10.04
C GLU A 269 -26.93 24.31 -11.22
N ALA A 270 -27.32 23.04 -11.37
CA ALA A 270 -28.12 22.61 -12.49
C ALA A 270 -29.61 22.92 -12.25
N LYS A 271 -30.25 23.53 -13.25
CA LYS A 271 -31.71 23.76 -13.27
C LYS A 271 -32.48 22.61 -13.92
N GLU A 272 -31.76 21.74 -14.62
CA GLU A 272 -32.24 20.56 -15.35
C GLU A 272 -31.13 19.50 -15.32
N GLY A 273 -31.48 18.22 -15.37
CA GLY A 273 -30.50 17.13 -15.28
C GLY A 273 -30.02 16.86 -13.86
N LEU A 274 -28.80 16.37 -13.71
CA LEU A 274 -28.25 16.03 -12.39
C LEU A 274 -27.70 17.27 -11.67
N ASN A 275 -27.98 17.36 -10.37
CA ASN A 275 -27.42 18.37 -9.48
C ASN A 275 -26.88 17.71 -8.21
N MET A 276 -25.58 17.82 -7.97
CA MET A 276 -24.95 17.32 -6.76
C MET A 276 -24.70 18.45 -5.78
N VAL A 277 -24.91 18.18 -4.50
CA VAL A 277 -24.75 19.13 -3.40
C VAL A 277 -23.89 18.48 -2.34
N MET A 278 -22.87 19.20 -1.87
CA MET A 278 -22.13 18.87 -0.67
C MET A 278 -22.76 19.66 0.46
N ILE A 279 -23.43 18.93 1.34
CA ILE A 279 -24.11 19.48 2.50
C ILE A 279 -23.03 19.75 3.53
N ASN A 280 -23.02 20.95 4.08
CA ASN A 280 -22.25 21.24 5.27
C ASN A 280 -23.21 21.17 6.46
N PRO A 281 -23.30 20.03 7.17
CA PRO A 281 -24.18 19.92 8.32
C PRO A 281 -23.71 20.77 9.51
N GLN A 282 -22.62 21.54 9.40
CA GLN A 282 -22.16 22.42 10.47
C GLN A 282 -23.19 23.51 10.81
N ASN A 283 -24.00 23.19 11.81
CA ASN A 283 -24.32 24.14 12.86
C ASN A 283 -23.01 24.60 13.49
N LYS A 284 -22.83 25.92 13.57
CA LYS A 284 -21.69 26.59 14.20
C LYS A 284 -21.43 26.02 15.61
N GLY A 285 -20.53 25.05 15.76
CA GLY A 285 -20.20 24.48 17.07
C GLY A 285 -19.46 23.15 17.08
N ASP A 286 -19.60 22.29 16.07
CA ASP A 286 -18.91 20.98 16.06
C ASP A 286 -17.48 21.09 15.49
N GLU A 287 -16.52 20.50 16.20
CA GLU A 287 -15.11 20.39 15.77
C GLU A 287 -14.91 19.32 14.67
N HIS A 288 -15.98 18.61 14.30
CA HIS A 288 -15.99 17.49 13.38
C HIS A 288 -16.20 17.95 11.93
N PHE A 289 -15.38 17.43 11.02
CA PHE A 289 -15.65 17.55 9.60
C PHE A 289 -16.53 16.38 9.15
N TYR A 290 -17.68 16.70 8.57
CA TYR A 290 -18.66 15.72 8.15
C TYR A 290 -18.82 15.83 6.63
N PHE A 291 -18.57 14.71 5.93
CA PHE A 291 -18.69 14.59 4.50
C PHE A 291 -20.08 14.05 4.15
N SER A 292 -20.97 14.96 3.76
CA SER A 292 -22.32 14.62 3.32
C SER A 292 -22.52 15.09 1.88
N ILE A 293 -22.80 14.16 0.97
CA ILE A 293 -23.08 14.49 -0.42
C ILE A 293 -24.40 13.88 -0.86
N ALA A 294 -25.11 14.63 -1.69
CA ALA A 294 -26.42 14.24 -2.17
C ALA A 294 -26.59 14.60 -3.64
N MET A 295 -27.33 13.76 -4.36
CA MET A 295 -27.59 13.97 -5.79
C MET A 295 -29.08 14.04 -6.09
N ASN A 296 -29.40 14.92 -7.01
CA ASN A 296 -30.74 15.24 -7.44
C ASN A 296 -30.86 15.00 -8.94
N ASN A 297 -31.98 14.45 -9.39
CA ASN A 297 -32.29 14.30 -10.81
C ASN A 297 -33.47 15.20 -11.20
N TYR A 298 -33.17 16.35 -11.78
CA TYR A 298 -34.14 17.32 -12.30
C TYR A 298 -34.57 17.08 -13.74
N SER A 299 -34.13 15.97 -14.36
CA SER A 299 -34.66 15.55 -15.67
C SER A 299 -36.06 14.93 -15.52
N ASP A 300 -36.68 14.61 -16.66
CA ASP A 300 -37.96 13.91 -16.75
C ASP A 300 -37.80 12.38 -16.84
N LYS A 301 -36.56 11.86 -16.85
CA LYS A 301 -36.23 10.44 -16.98
C LYS A 301 -35.52 9.90 -15.75
N VAL A 302 -35.70 8.60 -15.50
CA VAL A 302 -34.89 7.89 -14.50
C VAL A 302 -33.44 7.95 -14.94
N PHE A 303 -32.56 8.33 -14.02
CA PHE A 303 -31.12 8.24 -14.20
C PHE A 303 -30.63 6.94 -13.58
N GLU A 304 -29.81 6.20 -14.33
CA GLU A 304 -29.16 4.97 -13.89
C GLU A 304 -27.68 5.05 -14.24
N SER A 305 -26.84 4.70 -13.26
CA SER A 305 -25.39 4.58 -13.39
C SER A 305 -24.96 3.29 -12.72
N TYR A 306 -24.07 2.54 -13.36
CA TYR A 306 -23.58 1.25 -12.86
C TYR A 306 -22.07 1.28 -12.59
N ASN A 307 -21.37 2.31 -13.10
CA ASN A 307 -19.92 2.43 -13.05
C ASN A 307 -19.48 3.84 -12.58
N GLY A 308 -20.37 4.56 -11.91
CA GLY A 308 -20.09 5.89 -11.39
C GLY A 308 -18.99 5.89 -10.34
N LYS A 309 -18.34 7.04 -10.18
CA LYS A 309 -17.22 7.25 -9.26
C LYS A 309 -17.35 8.60 -8.59
N ILE A 310 -17.09 8.64 -7.29
CA ILE A 310 -16.99 9.87 -6.51
C ILE A 310 -15.53 10.24 -6.32
N TYR A 311 -15.19 11.45 -6.74
CA TYR A 311 -13.89 12.05 -6.54
C TYR A 311 -13.98 13.25 -5.61
N LEU A 312 -12.88 13.54 -4.90
CA LEU A 312 -12.67 14.83 -4.25
C LEU A 312 -11.89 15.74 -5.19
N LEU A 313 -12.46 16.90 -5.50
CA LEU A 313 -11.80 18.01 -6.16
C LEU A 313 -11.32 19.01 -5.10
N LEU A 314 -10.01 19.12 -4.94
CA LEU A 314 -9.36 20.05 -4.01
C LEU A 314 -8.70 21.18 -4.80
N GLU A 315 -9.12 22.43 -4.57
CA GLU A 315 -8.53 23.63 -5.15
C GLU A 315 -7.81 24.43 -4.06
N ASP A 316 -6.50 24.64 -4.19
CA ASP A 316 -5.71 25.42 -3.23
C ASP A 316 -5.91 26.95 -3.37
N GLU A 317 -5.28 27.73 -2.49
CA GLU A 317 -5.34 29.20 -2.53
C GLU A 317 -4.74 29.82 -3.81
N GLN A 318 -3.94 29.07 -4.58
CA GLN A 318 -3.36 29.48 -5.85
C GLN A 318 -4.24 29.08 -7.06
N GLY A 319 -5.37 28.39 -6.83
CA GLY A 319 -6.26 27.87 -7.87
C GLY A 319 -5.78 26.56 -8.49
N SER A 320 -4.75 25.92 -7.93
CA SER A 320 -4.30 24.61 -8.38
C SER A 320 -5.30 23.55 -7.94
N LYS A 321 -5.81 22.78 -8.89
CA LYS A 321 -6.79 21.72 -8.64
C LYS A 321 -6.13 20.36 -8.49
N LEU A 322 -6.78 19.48 -7.75
CA LEU A 322 -6.39 18.11 -7.54
C LEU A 322 -7.66 17.26 -7.56
N LEU A 323 -7.65 16.15 -8.31
CA LEU A 323 -8.76 15.20 -8.34
C LEU A 323 -8.27 13.86 -7.74
N TYR A 324 -8.94 13.42 -6.67
CA TYR A 324 -8.62 12.19 -5.94
C TYR A 324 -9.82 11.25 -5.97
N LEU A 325 -9.64 9.99 -6.38
CA LEU A 325 -10.74 9.01 -6.37
C LEU A 325 -11.03 8.61 -4.93
N LEU A 326 -12.24 8.88 -4.45
CA LEU A 326 -12.65 8.51 -3.10
C LEU A 326 -13.22 7.09 -3.08
N TYR A 327 -14.25 6.83 -3.87
CA TYR A 327 -14.86 5.51 -4.01
C TYR A 327 -15.62 5.36 -5.34
N ARG A 328 -15.98 4.13 -5.70
CA ARG A 328 -16.86 3.80 -6.83
C ARG A 328 -18.29 3.77 -6.32
N THR A 329 -19.20 4.45 -7.01
CA THR A 329 -20.63 4.27 -6.73
C THR A 329 -21.04 2.91 -7.28
N GLU A 330 -21.75 2.13 -6.47
CA GLU A 330 -22.49 0.97 -6.95
C GLU A 330 -23.61 1.39 -7.93
N SER A 331 -24.56 0.49 -8.18
CA SER A 331 -25.76 0.81 -8.98
C SER A 331 -26.54 1.98 -8.37
N LEU A 332 -26.53 3.11 -9.08
CA LEU A 332 -27.17 4.34 -8.66
C LEU A 332 -28.38 4.63 -9.53
N LYS A 333 -29.57 4.60 -8.92
CA LYS A 333 -30.84 4.86 -9.59
C LYS A 333 -31.56 6.05 -8.97
N LEU A 334 -31.73 7.12 -9.76
CA LEU A 334 -32.38 8.36 -9.31
C LEU A 334 -33.67 8.63 -10.10
N GLN A 335 -34.78 8.69 -9.37
CA GLN A 335 -36.07 9.07 -9.93
C GLN A 335 -36.11 10.56 -10.32
N PRO A 336 -36.85 10.93 -11.37
CA PRO A 336 -37.17 12.32 -11.67
C PRO A 336 -37.75 13.05 -10.45
N GLN A 337 -37.29 14.27 -10.23
CA GLN A 337 -37.87 15.17 -9.24
C GLN A 337 -37.86 16.62 -9.70
N LYS A 338 -38.86 17.40 -9.28
CA LYS A 338 -38.90 18.84 -9.58
C LYS A 338 -37.95 19.58 -8.65
N GLN A 339 -37.18 20.55 -9.17
CA GLN A 339 -36.24 21.34 -8.37
C GLN A 339 -36.86 21.93 -7.09
N LYS A 340 -38.09 22.45 -7.20
CA LYS A 340 -38.85 23.00 -6.06
C LYS A 340 -39.15 22.00 -4.92
N ASN A 341 -39.04 20.70 -5.18
CA ASN A 341 -39.27 19.65 -4.18
C ASN A 341 -38.00 19.35 -3.36
N THR A 342 -36.84 19.86 -3.78
CA THR A 342 -35.54 19.69 -3.08
C THR A 342 -35.53 20.39 -1.73
N TYR A 343 -36.26 21.51 -1.62
CA TYR A 343 -36.39 22.27 -0.39
C TYR A 343 -37.86 22.32 0.00
N ARG A 344 -38.19 21.80 1.17
CA ARG A 344 -39.52 21.95 1.75
C ARG A 344 -39.44 23.05 2.80
N SER A 345 -40.30 24.06 2.68
CA SER A 345 -40.52 25.05 3.73
C SER A 345 -41.86 24.77 4.38
N ASP A 346 -41.88 24.54 5.68
CA ASP A 346 -43.11 24.33 6.46
C ASP A 346 -43.51 25.54 7.32
N GLY A 347 -42.90 26.70 7.04
CA GLY A 347 -43.17 27.96 7.74
C GLY A 347 -42.29 28.21 8.98
N HIS A 348 -41.55 27.20 9.44
CA HIS A 348 -40.60 27.34 10.55
C HIS A 348 -39.19 26.85 10.21
N GLU A 349 -39.04 25.83 9.36
CA GLU A 349 -37.75 25.36 8.88
C GLU A 349 -37.77 25.03 7.37
N THR A 350 -36.63 25.23 6.71
CA THR A 350 -36.38 24.73 5.36
C THR A 350 -35.63 23.41 5.44
N SER A 351 -36.31 22.28 5.24
CA SER A 351 -35.66 20.96 5.19
C SER A 351 -35.15 20.66 3.79
N PHE A 352 -33.88 20.25 3.67
CA PHE A 352 -33.31 19.72 2.43
C PHE A 352 -33.74 18.27 2.23
N LYS A 353 -34.38 17.97 1.10
CA LYS A 353 -34.83 16.63 0.71
C LYS A 353 -34.20 16.27 -0.64
N PRO A 354 -33.02 15.63 -0.65
CA PRO A 354 -32.37 15.26 -1.90
C PRO A 354 -33.07 14.09 -2.60
N GLY A 355 -32.74 13.90 -3.87
CA GLY A 355 -33.14 12.72 -4.64
C GLY A 355 -32.54 11.42 -4.10
N ALA A 356 -31.25 11.47 -3.75
CA ALA A 356 -30.57 10.48 -2.91
C ALA A 356 -29.44 11.14 -2.11
N VAL A 357 -29.17 10.59 -0.93
CA VAL A 357 -27.92 10.83 -0.20
C VAL A 357 -26.93 9.78 -0.67
N LEU A 358 -25.78 10.22 -1.19
CA LEU A 358 -24.73 9.32 -1.70
C LEU A 358 -23.71 8.97 -0.62
N ASP A 359 -23.51 9.87 0.34
CA ASP A 359 -22.64 9.66 1.50
C ASP A 359 -23.08 10.58 2.64
N ASP A 360 -22.86 10.14 3.87
CA ASP A 360 -23.16 10.88 5.09
C ASP A 360 -22.24 10.44 6.25
N ASN A 361 -20.93 10.58 6.06
CA ASN A 361 -19.91 10.10 7.00
C ASN A 361 -19.16 11.22 7.73
N ALA A 362 -18.84 10.99 9.01
CA ALA A 362 -17.82 11.75 9.70
C ALA A 362 -16.43 11.39 9.14
N VAL A 363 -15.58 12.39 8.93
CA VAL A 363 -14.17 12.17 8.59
C VAL A 363 -13.40 12.01 9.90
N GLN A 364 -12.84 10.81 10.10
CA GLN A 364 -12.17 10.41 11.34
C GLN A 364 -10.67 10.19 11.12
N TRP A 365 -9.88 10.25 12.18
CA TRP A 365 -8.47 9.97 12.20
C TRP A 365 -8.21 8.53 12.64
N ASP A 366 -7.61 7.74 11.74
CA ASP A 366 -7.00 6.46 12.07
C ASP A 366 -5.59 6.69 12.63
N ALA A 367 -5.39 6.38 13.91
CA ALA A 367 -4.10 6.52 14.56
C ALA A 367 -3.08 5.44 14.16
N GLU A 368 -3.54 4.25 13.79
CA GLU A 368 -2.67 3.13 13.39
C GLU A 368 -2.11 3.35 11.99
N LYS A 369 -2.98 3.78 11.06
CA LYS A 369 -2.58 4.09 9.68
C LYS A 369 -2.15 5.54 9.47
N ALA A 370 -2.25 6.37 10.52
CA ALA A 370 -1.90 7.77 10.51
C ALA A 370 -2.51 8.58 9.34
N GLN A 371 -3.82 8.41 9.12
CA GLN A 371 -4.55 9.03 8.00
C GLN A 371 -5.99 9.39 8.38
N PHE A 372 -6.60 10.27 7.60
CA PHE A 372 -8.04 10.54 7.71
C PHE A 372 -8.82 9.54 6.87
N VAL A 373 -9.94 9.05 7.40
CA VAL A 373 -10.77 8.01 6.80
C VAL A 373 -12.27 8.33 6.92
N ILE A 374 -13.06 7.71 6.05
CA ILE A 374 -14.52 7.61 6.17
C ILE A 374 -14.93 6.14 6.26
N TYR A 375 -16.03 5.86 6.94
CA TYR A 375 -16.58 4.51 6.98
C TYR A 375 -17.23 4.18 5.63
N HIS A 376 -16.79 3.09 5.02
CA HIS A 376 -17.33 2.58 3.77
C HIS A 376 -17.21 1.07 3.81
N ASN A 377 -18.34 0.40 3.99
CA ASN A 377 -18.40 -1.05 4.16
C ASN A 377 -18.74 -1.68 2.81
N ASP A 378 -17.75 -1.90 1.96
CA ASP A 378 -17.90 -2.57 0.64
C ASP A 378 -18.18 -4.09 0.76
N ASN A 379 -18.58 -4.57 1.94
CA ASN A 379 -18.64 -5.98 2.31
C ASN A 379 -19.88 -6.75 1.78
N GLU A 380 -20.55 -6.29 0.72
CA GLU A 380 -21.71 -7.05 0.20
C GLU A 380 -21.41 -7.87 -1.07
N GLU A 381 -20.44 -7.52 -1.92
CA GLU A 381 -20.23 -8.28 -3.20
C GLU A 381 -18.79 -8.54 -3.67
N GLU A 382 -17.74 -8.04 -2.99
CA GLU A 382 -16.37 -8.49 -3.30
C GLU A 382 -16.00 -9.71 -2.43
N GLU A 383 -15.53 -10.80 -3.04
CA GLU A 383 -14.99 -12.00 -2.36
C GLU A 383 -13.78 -11.68 -1.44
N GLU A 384 -13.36 -10.42 -1.38
CA GLU A 384 -12.34 -9.89 -0.48
C GLU A 384 -12.99 -9.25 0.76
N VAL A 385 -13.18 -10.05 1.80
CA VAL A 385 -13.51 -9.55 3.14
C VAL A 385 -12.31 -8.73 3.65
N SER A 386 -12.32 -7.42 3.44
CA SER A 386 -11.44 -6.51 4.17
C SER A 386 -12.02 -6.33 5.57
N ASP A 387 -11.32 -6.85 6.59
CA ASP A 387 -11.64 -6.63 8.01
C ASP A 387 -11.59 -5.14 8.43
N TYR A 388 -11.30 -4.22 7.49
CA TYR A 388 -11.18 -2.79 7.69
C TYR A 388 -12.19 -2.01 6.83
N PRO A 389 -13.37 -1.63 7.38
CA PRO A 389 -14.47 -1.01 6.64
C PRO A 389 -14.30 0.52 6.50
N TYR A 390 -13.08 0.98 6.25
CA TYR A 390 -12.77 2.40 6.12
C TYR A 390 -11.88 2.68 4.93
N LEU A 391 -12.17 3.78 4.24
CA LEU A 391 -11.39 4.27 3.09
C LEU A 391 -10.61 5.53 3.47
N PRO A 392 -9.36 5.70 2.99
CA PRO A 392 -8.64 6.96 3.10
C PRO A 392 -9.45 8.10 2.46
N PHE A 393 -9.68 9.18 3.23
CA PHE A 393 -10.48 10.31 2.76
C PHE A 393 -9.66 11.33 1.97
N PHE A 394 -8.39 11.52 2.31
CA PHE A 394 -7.49 12.41 1.59
C PHE A 394 -6.34 11.65 0.93
N PRO A 395 -5.81 12.16 -0.19
CA PRO A 395 -4.63 11.58 -0.82
C PRO A 395 -3.41 11.64 0.11
N GLU A 396 -2.57 10.61 0.03
CA GLU A 396 -1.31 10.57 0.78
C GLU A 396 -0.42 11.77 0.40
N GLY A 397 0.11 12.44 1.42
CA GLY A 397 1.04 13.55 1.23
C GLY A 397 0.40 14.87 0.81
N LEU A 398 -0.93 15.01 0.94
CA LEU A 398 -1.62 16.30 0.77
C LEU A 398 -0.95 17.37 1.65
N PRO A 399 -0.48 18.50 1.08
CA PRO A 399 0.14 19.56 1.87
C PRO A 399 -0.83 20.24 2.84
N ALA A 400 -0.31 20.72 3.97
CA ALA A 400 -1.08 21.60 4.85
C ALA A 400 -1.42 22.92 4.14
N GLY A 401 -2.66 23.39 4.27
CA GLY A 401 -3.13 24.55 3.53
C GLY A 401 -4.64 24.75 3.64
N LYS A 402 -5.14 25.79 2.95
CA LYS A 402 -6.58 25.97 2.76
C LYS A 402 -6.96 25.50 1.37
N TYR A 403 -8.11 24.84 1.30
CA TYR A 403 -8.65 24.27 0.08
C TYR A 403 -10.13 24.61 -0.04
N LYS A 404 -10.60 24.77 -1.28
CA LYS A 404 -12.01 24.57 -1.62
C LYS A 404 -12.16 23.11 -2.02
N MET A 405 -13.04 22.39 -1.33
CA MET A 405 -13.33 20.99 -1.62
C MET A 405 -14.70 20.86 -2.26
N SER A 406 -14.78 20.18 -3.39
CA SER A 406 -16.02 19.73 -4.03
C SER A 406 -15.98 18.22 -4.20
N ALA A 407 -17.14 17.58 -4.22
CA ALA A 407 -17.28 16.23 -4.76
C ALA A 407 -17.49 16.32 -6.27
N VAL A 408 -17.03 15.32 -7.00
CA VAL A 408 -17.23 15.18 -8.44
C VAL A 408 -17.73 13.77 -8.73
N PHE A 409 -18.89 13.69 -9.38
CA PHE A 409 -19.43 12.43 -9.90
C PHE A 409 -19.05 12.30 -11.37
N ILE A 410 -18.46 11.15 -11.72
CA ILE A 410 -18.07 10.82 -13.10
C ILE A 410 -18.48 9.38 -13.36
N ASP A 411 -19.20 9.16 -14.45
CA ASP A 411 -19.46 7.83 -15.02
C ASP A 411 -18.97 7.87 -16.46
N GLY A 412 -17.93 7.08 -16.77
CA GLY A 412 -17.30 7.10 -18.08
C GLY A 412 -18.05 6.32 -19.16
N GLU A 413 -19.02 5.48 -18.79
CA GLU A 413 -19.91 4.81 -19.76
C GLU A 413 -21.06 5.73 -20.19
N LEU A 414 -21.37 6.73 -19.37
CA LEU A 414 -22.37 7.72 -19.68
C LEU A 414 -21.75 8.88 -20.48
N SER A 415 -22.38 9.22 -21.60
CA SER A 415 -22.00 10.39 -22.42
C SER A 415 -22.47 11.72 -21.77
N MET A 416 -22.19 11.91 -20.49
CA MET A 416 -22.55 13.10 -19.72
C MET A 416 -21.32 13.80 -19.14
N PRO A 417 -21.34 15.13 -19.00
CA PRO A 417 -20.25 15.84 -18.34
C PRO A 417 -20.18 15.47 -16.84
N PRO A 418 -18.99 15.58 -16.21
CA PRO A 418 -18.85 15.46 -14.76
C PRO A 418 -19.81 16.39 -14.00
N VAL A 419 -20.39 15.89 -12.92
CA VAL A 419 -21.27 16.68 -12.04
C VAL A 419 -20.45 17.11 -10.82
N VAL A 420 -20.34 18.42 -10.58
CA VAL A 420 -19.50 18.99 -9.52
C VAL A 420 -20.38 19.62 -8.44
N SER A 421 -20.17 19.24 -7.18
CA SER A 421 -20.91 19.83 -6.05
C SER A 421 -20.48 21.26 -5.76
N ASN A 422 -21.31 21.99 -5.02
CA ASN A 422 -20.89 23.26 -4.41
C ASN A 422 -19.63 23.05 -3.55
N PRO A 423 -18.71 24.03 -3.54
CA PRO A 423 -17.48 23.92 -2.77
C PRO A 423 -17.72 24.17 -1.27
N GLN A 424 -16.93 23.50 -0.44
CA GLN A 424 -16.80 23.75 0.99
C GLN A 424 -15.39 24.23 1.31
N GLU A 425 -15.25 25.23 2.17
CA GLU A 425 -13.94 25.67 2.65
C GLU A 425 -13.38 24.65 3.65
N LEU A 426 -12.11 24.30 3.45
CA LEU A 426 -11.41 23.28 4.22
C LEU A 426 -10.03 23.81 4.61
N LYS A 427 -9.62 23.59 5.87
CA LYS A 427 -8.24 23.82 6.30
C LYS A 427 -7.61 22.47 6.67
N PHE A 428 -6.58 22.07 5.94
CA PHE A 428 -5.87 20.81 6.15
C PHE A 428 -4.54 21.02 6.92
N PRO A 429 -4.13 20.12 7.84
CA PRO A 429 -4.87 18.94 8.28
C PRO A 429 -6.12 19.30 9.10
N LEU A 430 -7.13 18.41 9.07
CA LEU A 430 -8.31 18.55 9.91
C LEU A 430 -7.96 18.32 11.38
N THR A 431 -8.88 18.71 12.26
CA THR A 431 -8.85 18.27 13.65
C THR A 431 -8.91 16.75 13.69
N LYS A 432 -7.99 16.11 14.44
CA LYS A 432 -7.96 14.66 14.57
C LYS A 432 -8.99 14.21 15.59
N ILE A 433 -10.02 13.53 15.11
CA ILE A 433 -11.03 12.86 15.94
C ILE A 433 -10.88 11.36 15.70
N SER A 434 -10.58 10.59 16.74
CA SER A 434 -10.38 9.14 16.62
C SER A 434 -11.61 8.43 16.07
N ILE A 435 -11.38 7.31 15.37
CA ILE A 435 -12.43 6.37 15.00
C ILE A 435 -13.16 5.91 16.27
N GLU A 436 -14.49 6.03 16.27
CA GLU A 436 -15.32 5.45 17.32
C GLU A 436 -15.35 3.93 17.15
N VAL A 437 -14.74 3.20 18.09
CA VAL A 437 -14.90 1.75 18.15
C VAL A 437 -16.33 1.47 18.62
N ARG A 438 -17.22 1.13 17.68
CA ARG A 438 -18.53 0.57 18.04
C ARG A 438 -18.30 -0.82 18.62
N ASN A 439 -18.39 -0.93 19.95
CA ASN A 439 -18.41 -2.21 20.67
C ASN A 439 -19.70 -2.99 20.42
#